data_AF-A0A938B4P6-F1
#
_entry.id   AF-A0A938B4P6-F1
#
_cell.length_a   1.000
_cell.length_b   1.000
_cell.length_c   1.000
_cell.angle_alpha   90.00
_cell.angle_beta   90.00
_cell.angle_gamma   90.00
#
_symmetry.space_group_name_H-M   'P 1'
#
loop_
_entity.id
_entity.type
_entity.pdbx_description
1 polymer ?
#
loop_
_entity_poly.entity_id
_entity_poly.type
_entity_poly.pdbx_seq_one_letter_code
_entity_poly.pdbx_strand_id
1 'polypeptide(L)'
;MHVALVMECDYRQGRTQEEAFSEAFTIAEAAENCGLDGVWLAERHFATHRRPTDPMGAGIPSVVSVPLVWASAIAARSERLRIGTGVSVLPLCHPIRLAEEAATVDQISRGRLDFGVGRSGFARAYEGYGIPYGESRERFQEALDVILKAWTDDRLTYEGKYFRCENLCVMPRPYQQPHPPIRVAATTPDTFPMIGRMGYPLVTGLRGFDIPEVAQNLKRYREAWHAAGHAGNGNVYIRIPVYVAATDVQGQRSPRPAPCVPIGAWPRTLPAPRRAVVRPSQKSAWRGASASAR
;
A
#
# COMPACT_ATOMS: atom_id res chain seq x y z
N MET A 1 9.86 -20.58 -2.27
CA MET A 1 9.03 -19.63 -1.49
C MET A 1 9.46 -18.24 -1.90
N HIS A 2 8.53 -17.34 -2.26
CA HIS A 2 8.88 -15.99 -2.69
C HIS A 2 8.84 -15.03 -1.49
N VAL A 3 9.93 -14.31 -1.23
CA VAL A 3 10.11 -13.40 -0.09
C VAL A 3 10.49 -12.02 -0.61
N ALA A 4 9.74 -11.01 -0.19
CA ALA A 4 9.90 -9.64 -0.67
C ALA A 4 9.66 -8.63 0.45
N LEU A 5 10.24 -7.43 0.32
CA LEU A 5 10.00 -6.33 1.25
C LEU A 5 8.82 -5.47 0.81
N VAL A 6 7.97 -5.06 1.74
CA VAL A 6 7.00 -3.98 1.50
C VAL A 6 7.63 -2.67 1.93
N MET A 7 7.78 -1.76 1.00
CA MET A 7 8.37 -0.43 1.18
C MET A 7 7.27 0.61 1.33
N GLU A 8 7.12 1.13 2.53
CA GLU A 8 6.20 2.24 2.84
C GLU A 8 6.86 3.61 2.60
N CYS A 9 8.21 3.67 2.58
CA CYS A 9 9.01 4.87 2.34
C CYS A 9 8.52 6.09 3.14
N ASP A 10 8.36 5.88 4.44
CA ASP A 10 7.82 6.87 5.34
C ASP A 10 8.76 8.08 5.50
N TYR A 11 8.20 9.28 5.37
CA TYR A 11 8.83 10.52 5.78
C TYR A 11 8.67 10.69 7.30
N ARG A 12 9.77 10.52 8.03
CA ARG A 12 9.80 10.59 9.50
C ARG A 12 10.07 12.02 9.98
N GLN A 13 9.42 12.42 11.08
CA GLN A 13 9.68 13.73 11.68
C GLN A 13 11.17 13.90 12.04
N GLY A 14 11.70 15.09 11.79
CA GLY A 14 13.11 15.41 12.05
C GLY A 14 14.08 14.97 10.95
N ARG A 15 13.60 14.31 9.89
CA ARG A 15 14.39 14.00 8.69
C ARG A 15 14.00 14.92 7.53
N THR A 16 14.77 14.90 6.45
CA THR A 16 14.40 15.53 5.17
C THR A 16 13.73 14.53 4.22
N GLN A 17 13.10 15.03 3.15
CA GLN A 17 12.50 14.14 2.15
C GLN A 17 13.57 13.43 1.33
N GLU A 18 14.69 14.11 1.05
CA GLU A 18 15.86 13.56 0.36
C GLU A 18 16.44 12.36 1.13
N GLU A 19 16.47 12.42 2.46
CA GLU A 19 16.87 11.28 3.29
C GLU A 19 15.91 10.09 3.14
N ALA A 20 14.59 10.34 3.04
CA ALA A 20 13.62 9.26 2.81
C ALA A 20 13.79 8.64 1.41
N PHE A 21 14.14 9.44 0.40
CA PHE A 21 14.49 8.92 -0.93
C PHE A 21 15.75 8.05 -0.90
N SER A 22 16.81 8.55 -0.27
CA SER A 22 18.08 7.83 -0.13
C SER A 22 17.91 6.51 0.65
N GLU A 23 17.15 6.54 1.76
CA GLU A 23 16.82 5.34 2.56
C GLU A 23 16.06 4.31 1.72
N ALA A 24 15.06 4.73 0.94
CA ALA A 24 14.29 3.83 0.09
C ALA A 24 15.16 3.12 -0.97
N PHE A 25 16.02 3.86 -1.69
CA PHE A 25 16.93 3.23 -2.66
C PHE A 25 17.95 2.31 -2.00
N THR A 26 18.50 2.69 -0.84
CA THR A 26 19.39 1.84 -0.05
C THR A 26 18.71 0.52 0.35
N ILE A 27 17.43 0.57 0.75
CA ILE A 27 16.66 -0.62 1.09
C ILE A 27 16.44 -1.52 -0.13
N ALA A 28 16.12 -0.93 -1.30
CA ALA A 28 15.94 -1.70 -2.52
C ALA A 28 17.22 -2.41 -2.98
N GLU A 29 18.36 -1.71 -2.92
CA GLU A 29 19.68 -2.28 -3.22
C GLU A 29 20.07 -3.37 -2.22
N ALA A 30 19.80 -3.15 -0.92
CA ALA A 30 20.01 -4.17 0.10
C ALA A 30 19.12 -5.41 -0.12
N ALA A 31 17.86 -5.22 -0.54
CA ALA A 31 16.97 -6.33 -0.87
C ALA A 31 17.54 -7.19 -2.00
N GLU A 32 18.06 -6.56 -3.04
CA GLU A 32 18.74 -7.27 -4.12
C GLU A 32 20.01 -7.97 -3.62
N ASN A 33 20.92 -7.27 -2.97
CA ASN A 33 22.20 -7.83 -2.51
C ASN A 33 22.03 -8.99 -1.52
N CYS A 34 20.97 -8.97 -0.70
CA CYS A 34 20.63 -10.04 0.23
C CYS A 34 19.87 -11.21 -0.40
N GLY A 35 19.60 -11.17 -1.71
CA GLY A 35 18.95 -12.28 -2.42
C GLY A 35 17.43 -12.33 -2.26
N LEU A 36 16.77 -11.25 -1.85
CA LEU A 36 15.30 -11.21 -1.84
C LEU A 36 14.74 -11.24 -3.26
N ASP A 37 13.52 -11.76 -3.40
CA ASP A 37 12.88 -11.94 -4.70
C ASP A 37 12.30 -10.63 -5.24
N GLY A 38 11.92 -9.70 -4.36
CA GLY A 38 11.41 -8.40 -4.79
C GLY A 38 11.16 -7.35 -3.71
N VAL A 39 10.68 -6.20 -4.16
CA VAL A 39 10.21 -5.08 -3.32
C VAL A 39 8.83 -4.63 -3.77
N TRP A 40 8.00 -4.18 -2.82
CA TRP A 40 6.60 -3.81 -3.05
C TRP A 40 6.33 -2.39 -2.57
N LEU A 41 5.98 -1.49 -3.49
CA LEU A 41 5.81 -0.05 -3.22
C LEU A 41 4.37 0.27 -2.82
N ALA A 42 4.16 0.73 -1.58
CA ALA A 42 2.84 1.09 -1.09
C ALA A 42 2.47 2.53 -1.48
N GLU A 43 1.47 2.70 -2.35
CA GLU A 43 0.99 4.03 -2.74
C GLU A 43 0.26 4.71 -1.58
N ARG A 44 0.75 5.88 -1.16
CA ARG A 44 0.16 6.65 -0.06
C ARG A 44 0.11 8.14 -0.37
N HIS A 45 -1.02 8.73 0.04
CA HIS A 45 -1.33 10.14 -0.23
C HIS A 45 -1.73 10.89 1.04
N PHE A 46 -1.39 12.18 1.07
CA PHE A 46 -1.95 13.22 1.93
C PHE A 46 -1.99 12.93 3.44
N ALA A 47 -1.08 12.09 3.95
CA ALA A 47 -0.96 11.95 5.40
C ALA A 47 -0.43 13.24 6.03
N THR A 48 -0.77 13.48 7.30
CA THR A 48 -0.20 14.60 8.06
C THR A 48 0.47 14.09 9.34
N HIS A 49 1.69 14.58 9.61
CA HIS A 49 2.54 14.18 10.74
C HIS A 49 1.92 14.26 12.14
N ARG A 50 0.76 14.90 12.30
CA ARG A 50 0.27 15.35 13.61
C ARG A 50 -0.68 14.38 14.32
N ARG A 51 -1.08 13.26 13.71
CA ARG A 51 -1.94 12.27 14.37
C ARG A 51 -1.32 10.87 14.36
N PRO A 52 -0.39 10.58 15.29
CA PRO A 52 0.11 9.22 15.53
C PRO A 52 -1.01 8.22 15.86
N THR A 53 -2.14 8.73 16.34
CA THR A 53 -3.36 7.99 16.72
C THR A 53 -4.44 8.03 15.65
N ASP A 54 -4.14 8.45 14.41
CA ASP A 54 -5.10 8.29 13.31
C ASP A 54 -5.46 6.79 13.18
N PRO A 55 -6.70 6.39 13.50
CA PRO A 55 -7.09 4.99 13.72
C PRO A 55 -6.90 4.11 12.48
N MET A 56 -6.63 4.72 11.33
CA MET A 56 -6.32 4.04 10.09
C MET A 56 -4.85 3.71 9.88
N GLY A 57 -3.91 4.00 10.80
CA GLY A 57 -2.49 3.59 10.68
C GLY A 57 -1.77 4.24 9.49
N ALA A 58 -2.20 5.43 9.10
CA ALA A 58 -1.71 6.16 7.93
C ALA A 58 -1.22 7.57 8.29
N GLY A 59 -1.02 7.86 9.58
CA GLY A 59 -0.64 9.19 10.09
C GLY A 59 0.79 9.62 9.78
N ILE A 60 1.64 8.70 9.31
CA ILE A 60 2.98 9.04 8.82
C ILE A 60 2.85 9.42 7.35
N PRO A 61 3.49 10.48 6.83
CA PRO A 61 3.58 10.71 5.38
C PRO A 61 4.56 9.76 4.72
N SER A 62 4.39 9.56 3.41
CA SER A 62 5.25 8.72 2.59
C SER A 62 5.60 9.48 1.33
N VAL A 63 6.79 9.23 0.81
CA VAL A 63 7.27 9.80 -0.47
C VAL A 63 6.83 8.98 -1.69
N VAL A 64 6.08 7.89 -1.50
CA VAL A 64 5.58 7.00 -2.57
C VAL A 64 4.11 7.32 -2.87
N SER A 65 3.86 8.47 -3.50
CA SER A 65 2.55 8.82 -4.06
C SER A 65 2.36 8.30 -5.49
N VAL A 66 3.46 8.01 -6.20
CA VAL A 66 3.49 7.55 -7.60
C VAL A 66 4.34 6.28 -7.73
N PRO A 67 3.81 5.11 -7.37
CA PRO A 67 4.60 3.89 -7.23
C PRO A 67 5.25 3.42 -8.54
N LEU A 68 4.64 3.69 -9.71
CA LEU A 68 5.22 3.29 -11.01
C LEU A 68 6.47 4.12 -11.37
N VAL A 69 6.53 5.40 -10.97
CA VAL A 69 7.73 6.23 -11.14
C VAL A 69 8.88 5.68 -10.29
N TRP A 70 8.58 5.34 -9.03
CA TRP A 70 9.51 4.65 -8.13
C TRP A 70 9.98 3.31 -8.70
N ALA A 71 9.04 2.53 -9.24
CA ALA A 71 9.34 1.22 -9.81
C ALA A 71 10.32 1.33 -11.00
N SER A 72 10.13 2.33 -11.88
CA SER A 72 11.06 2.62 -12.98
C SER A 72 12.48 2.93 -12.47
N ALA A 73 12.60 3.78 -11.44
CA ALA A 73 13.89 4.13 -10.86
C ALA A 73 14.59 2.93 -10.22
N ILE A 74 13.86 2.09 -9.49
CA ILE A 74 14.41 0.86 -8.89
C ILE A 74 14.79 -0.14 -9.99
N ALA A 75 13.99 -0.27 -11.05
CA ALA A 75 14.29 -1.15 -12.17
C ALA A 75 15.60 -0.78 -12.85
N ALA A 76 15.87 0.52 -13.02
CA ALA A 76 17.13 0.99 -13.60
C ALA A 76 18.36 0.79 -12.68
N ARG A 77 18.16 0.57 -11.38
CA ARG A 77 19.22 0.37 -10.37
C ARG A 77 19.41 -1.10 -9.97
N SER A 78 18.64 -2.00 -10.54
CA SER A 78 18.64 -3.43 -10.19
C SER A 78 18.62 -4.31 -11.42
N GLU A 79 19.14 -5.52 -11.31
CA GLU A 79 19.22 -6.46 -12.44
C GLU A 79 18.23 -7.62 -12.30
N ARG A 80 18.06 -8.15 -11.09
CA ARG A 80 17.23 -9.34 -10.80
C ARG A 80 15.95 -9.01 -10.07
N LEU A 81 15.98 -7.98 -9.22
CA LEU A 81 14.92 -7.73 -8.25
C LEU A 81 13.55 -7.54 -8.93
N ARG A 82 12.52 -8.30 -8.52
CA ARG A 82 11.14 -8.03 -8.95
C ARG A 82 10.59 -6.81 -8.24
N ILE A 83 9.79 -6.02 -8.93
CA ILE A 83 9.29 -4.74 -8.41
C ILE A 83 7.77 -4.76 -8.50
N GLY A 84 7.15 -4.79 -7.33
CA GLY A 84 5.71 -4.82 -7.17
C GLY A 84 5.13 -3.47 -6.79
N THR A 85 3.92 -3.19 -7.26
CA THR A 85 3.08 -2.14 -6.67
C THR A 85 2.19 -2.76 -5.60
N GLY A 86 2.26 -2.30 -4.36
CA GLY A 86 1.56 -2.89 -3.20
C GLY A 86 0.64 -1.90 -2.46
N VAL A 87 -0.23 -1.15 -3.13
CA VAL A 87 -0.76 -1.31 -4.50
C VAL A 87 -0.76 0.01 -5.27
N SER A 88 -0.90 -0.05 -6.59
CA SER A 88 -1.38 1.08 -7.39
C SER A 88 -2.89 1.28 -7.17
N VAL A 89 -3.31 2.50 -6.84
CA VAL A 89 -4.70 2.81 -6.52
C VAL A 89 -5.45 3.23 -7.79
N LEU A 90 -5.93 2.24 -8.56
CA LEU A 90 -6.50 2.46 -9.89
C LEU A 90 -7.57 3.57 -9.96
N PRO A 91 -8.50 3.69 -9.00
CA PRO A 91 -9.57 4.69 -9.09
C PRO A 91 -9.10 6.14 -9.07
N LEU A 92 -7.85 6.43 -8.68
CA LEU A 92 -7.33 7.80 -8.53
C LEU A 92 -6.70 8.36 -9.82
N CYS A 93 -6.52 7.55 -10.85
CA CYS A 93 -5.83 7.97 -12.08
C CYS A 93 -6.61 7.57 -13.33
N HIS A 94 -6.23 8.17 -14.46
CA HIS A 94 -6.77 7.77 -15.76
C HIS A 94 -6.22 6.38 -16.14
N PRO A 95 -7.06 5.37 -16.45
CA PRO A 95 -6.60 3.99 -16.63
C PRO A 95 -5.68 3.82 -17.83
N ILE A 96 -5.89 4.55 -18.92
CA ILE A 96 -4.97 4.52 -20.08
C ILE A 96 -3.58 5.00 -19.68
N ARG A 97 -3.49 6.06 -18.87
CA ARG A 97 -2.21 6.57 -18.39
C ARG A 97 -1.50 5.55 -17.50
N LEU A 98 -2.24 4.89 -16.60
CA LEU A 98 -1.68 3.79 -15.80
C LEU A 98 -1.23 2.61 -16.66
N ALA A 99 -1.96 2.27 -17.72
CA ALA A 99 -1.58 1.21 -18.65
C ALA A 99 -0.25 1.54 -19.37
N GLU A 100 -0.10 2.77 -19.85
CA GLU A 100 1.14 3.26 -20.47
C GLU A 100 2.31 3.26 -19.48
N GLU A 101 2.10 3.76 -18.26
CA GLU A 101 3.13 3.82 -17.22
C GLU A 101 3.58 2.43 -16.79
N ALA A 102 2.65 1.51 -16.53
CA ALA A 102 3.00 0.15 -16.12
C ALA A 102 3.65 -0.64 -17.26
N ALA A 103 3.18 -0.51 -18.50
CA ALA A 103 3.86 -1.11 -19.65
C ALA A 103 5.27 -0.53 -19.84
N THR A 104 5.46 0.77 -19.64
CA THR A 104 6.77 1.42 -19.71
C THR A 104 7.73 0.87 -18.65
N VAL A 105 7.28 0.75 -17.39
CA VAL A 105 8.07 0.13 -16.32
C VAL A 105 8.40 -1.32 -16.65
N ASP A 106 7.45 -2.07 -17.19
CA ASP A 106 7.65 -3.46 -17.57
C ASP A 106 8.72 -3.61 -18.67
N GLN A 107 8.70 -2.73 -19.67
CA GLN A 107 9.72 -2.64 -20.72
C GLN A 107 11.11 -2.26 -20.17
N ILE A 108 11.19 -1.23 -19.32
CA ILE A 108 12.45 -0.80 -18.68
C ILE A 108 13.03 -1.94 -17.83
N SER A 109 12.17 -2.62 -17.07
CA SER A 109 12.56 -3.69 -16.17
C SER A 109 12.81 -5.03 -16.86
N ARG A 110 12.47 -5.16 -18.14
CA ARG A 110 12.51 -6.40 -18.93
C ARG A 110 11.69 -7.53 -18.29
N GLY A 111 10.47 -7.22 -17.87
CA GLY A 111 9.54 -8.21 -17.32
C GLY A 111 9.73 -8.53 -15.83
N ARG A 112 10.17 -7.55 -15.05
CA ARG A 112 10.31 -7.67 -13.58
C ARG A 112 9.20 -6.95 -12.82
N LEU A 113 8.23 -6.35 -13.52
CA LEU A 113 7.09 -5.70 -12.86
C LEU A 113 6.08 -6.74 -12.37
N ASP A 114 5.65 -6.62 -11.12
CA ASP A 114 4.43 -7.24 -10.61
C ASP A 114 3.38 -6.13 -10.36
N PHE A 115 2.35 -6.07 -11.21
CA PHE A 115 1.37 -4.99 -11.18
C PHE A 115 0.28 -5.27 -10.13
N GLY A 116 0.58 -4.96 -8.87
CA GLY A 116 -0.40 -5.06 -7.79
C GLY A 116 -1.32 -3.84 -7.74
N VAL A 117 -2.61 -4.10 -7.71
CA VAL A 117 -3.66 -3.11 -7.87
C VAL A 117 -4.67 -3.17 -6.73
N GLY A 118 -5.29 -2.04 -6.43
CA GLY A 118 -6.38 -2.01 -5.47
C GLY A 118 -7.13 -0.70 -5.43
N ARG A 119 -8.00 -0.60 -4.44
CA ARG A 119 -8.94 0.51 -4.27
C ARG A 119 -8.52 1.54 -3.23
N SER A 120 -7.46 1.26 -2.45
CA SER A 120 -7.18 1.96 -1.19
C SER A 120 -8.32 1.82 -0.17
N GLY A 121 -7.95 1.80 1.12
CA GLY A 121 -8.92 1.91 2.22
C GLY A 121 -9.08 3.34 2.73
N PHE A 122 -8.28 4.28 2.24
CA PHE A 122 -8.16 5.62 2.80
C PHE A 122 -9.02 6.64 2.06
N ALA A 123 -10.14 7.04 2.67
CA ALA A 123 -11.05 8.04 2.09
C ALA A 123 -10.35 9.37 1.79
N ARG A 124 -9.35 9.77 2.59
CA ARG A 124 -8.57 11.01 2.37
C ARG A 124 -7.90 11.08 0.99
N ALA A 125 -7.49 9.94 0.41
CA ALA A 125 -6.85 9.93 -0.90
C ALA A 125 -7.87 10.36 -1.97
N TYR A 126 -9.08 9.82 -1.86
CA TYR A 126 -10.23 10.17 -2.69
C TYR A 126 -10.63 11.64 -2.54
N GLU A 127 -10.71 12.13 -1.30
CA GLU A 127 -10.96 13.55 -1.02
C GLU A 127 -9.92 14.46 -1.69
N GLY A 128 -8.63 14.13 -1.57
CA GLY A 128 -7.55 14.92 -2.16
C GLY A 128 -7.55 14.95 -3.70
N TYR A 129 -8.04 13.89 -4.35
CA TYR A 129 -8.22 13.83 -5.81
C TYR A 129 -9.63 14.28 -6.27
N GLY A 130 -10.51 14.68 -5.35
CA GLY A 130 -11.87 15.11 -5.68
C GLY A 130 -12.78 14.00 -6.21
N ILE A 131 -12.53 12.74 -5.84
CA ILE A 131 -13.30 11.58 -6.30
C ILE A 131 -14.19 11.07 -5.16
N PRO A 132 -15.50 10.85 -5.37
CA PRO A 132 -16.35 10.26 -4.33
C PRO A 132 -15.91 8.84 -3.97
N TYR A 133 -15.67 8.57 -2.68
CA TYR A 133 -15.23 7.24 -2.22
C TYR A 133 -16.23 6.11 -2.53
N GLY A 134 -17.53 6.44 -2.61
CA GLY A 134 -18.59 5.50 -3.01
C GLY A 134 -18.39 4.91 -4.41
N GLU A 135 -17.68 5.62 -5.30
CA GLU A 135 -17.39 5.17 -6.67
C GLU A 135 -16.17 4.24 -6.74
N SER A 136 -15.43 4.07 -5.63
CA SER A 136 -14.16 3.33 -5.58
C SER A 136 -14.21 1.92 -6.17
N ARG A 137 -15.32 1.20 -5.96
CA ARG A 137 -15.48 -0.18 -6.45
C ARG A 137 -15.69 -0.22 -7.96
N GLU A 138 -16.64 0.56 -8.45
CA GLU A 138 -17.01 0.57 -9.86
C GLU A 138 -15.87 1.15 -10.71
N ARG A 139 -15.25 2.25 -10.26
CA ARG A 139 -14.05 2.82 -10.90
C ARG A 139 -12.89 1.84 -10.96
N PHE A 140 -12.67 1.03 -9.92
CA PHE A 140 -11.61 0.03 -9.93
C PHE A 140 -11.87 -1.06 -10.98
N GLN A 141 -13.10 -1.58 -11.02
CA GLN A 141 -13.46 -2.62 -11.98
C GLN A 141 -13.35 -2.11 -13.42
N GLU A 142 -13.85 -0.90 -13.67
CA GLU A 142 -13.79 -0.24 -14.98
C GLU A 142 -12.35 0.08 -15.37
N ALA A 143 -11.55 0.64 -14.46
CA ALA A 143 -10.15 0.96 -14.72
C ALA A 143 -9.32 -0.30 -15.03
N LEU A 144 -9.52 -1.39 -14.29
CA LEU A 144 -8.82 -2.64 -14.55
C LEU A 144 -9.17 -3.22 -15.93
N ASP A 145 -10.45 -3.20 -16.31
CA ASP A 145 -10.88 -3.68 -17.64
C ASP A 145 -10.28 -2.82 -18.77
N VAL A 146 -10.28 -1.50 -18.62
CA VAL A 146 -9.65 -0.58 -19.58
C VAL A 146 -8.14 -0.85 -19.69
N ILE A 147 -7.43 -1.04 -18.57
CA ILE A 147 -5.99 -1.31 -18.58
C ILE A 147 -5.66 -2.62 -19.31
N LEU A 148 -6.43 -3.68 -19.04
CA LEU A 148 -6.23 -4.98 -19.69
C LEU A 148 -6.43 -4.87 -21.20
N LYS A 149 -7.55 -4.28 -21.63
CA LYS A 149 -7.86 -4.05 -23.05
C LYS A 149 -6.82 -3.15 -23.71
N ALA A 150 -6.30 -2.15 -23.01
CA ALA A 150 -5.23 -1.28 -23.51
C ALA A 150 -3.94 -2.07 -23.83
N TRP A 151 -3.69 -3.20 -23.18
CA TRP A 151 -2.53 -4.05 -23.46
C TRP A 151 -2.80 -5.16 -24.48
N THR A 152 -4.05 -5.62 -24.60
CA THR A 152 -4.40 -6.76 -25.46
C THR A 152 -5.00 -6.37 -26.81
N ASP A 153 -5.70 -5.24 -26.89
CA ASP A 153 -6.46 -4.86 -28.08
C ASP A 153 -5.61 -3.96 -28.97
N ASP A 154 -5.54 -4.23 -30.28
CA ASP A 154 -4.79 -3.39 -31.24
C ASP A 154 -5.32 -1.96 -31.34
N ARG A 155 -6.64 -1.80 -31.20
CA ARG A 155 -7.34 -0.52 -31.17
C ARG A 155 -8.36 -0.55 -30.04
N LEU A 156 -8.11 0.24 -29.01
CA LEU A 156 -8.99 0.33 -27.85
C LEU A 156 -10.12 1.33 -28.11
N THR A 157 -11.35 0.82 -28.06
CA THR A 157 -12.57 1.63 -27.90
C THR A 157 -13.26 1.17 -26.63
N TYR A 158 -13.67 2.11 -25.78
CA TYR A 158 -14.29 1.81 -24.50
C TYR A 158 -15.38 2.84 -24.18
N GLU A 159 -16.54 2.37 -23.75
CA GLU A 159 -17.65 3.21 -23.30
C GLU A 159 -18.14 2.70 -21.94
N GLY A 160 -17.61 3.29 -20.87
CA GLY A 160 -17.98 3.00 -19.50
C GLY A 160 -18.66 4.18 -18.82
N LYS A 161 -18.93 4.01 -17.52
CA LYS A 161 -19.57 5.04 -16.69
C LYS A 161 -18.59 6.14 -16.32
N TYR A 162 -17.31 5.80 -16.16
CA TYR A 162 -16.26 6.72 -15.68
C TYR A 162 -15.24 7.08 -16.75
N PHE A 163 -15.03 6.20 -17.73
CA PHE A 163 -14.02 6.31 -18.76
C PHE A 163 -14.62 6.03 -20.13
N ARG A 164 -14.24 6.86 -21.10
CA ARG A 164 -14.61 6.69 -22.50
C ARG A 164 -13.41 6.97 -23.38
N CYS A 165 -13.20 6.14 -24.39
CA CYS A 165 -12.21 6.38 -25.42
C CYS A 165 -12.62 5.71 -26.74
N GLU A 166 -12.05 6.17 -27.84
CA GLU A 166 -12.41 5.70 -29.18
C GLU A 166 -11.15 5.51 -30.02
N ASN A 167 -10.99 4.31 -30.57
CA ASN A 167 -9.99 3.94 -31.56
C ASN A 167 -8.53 4.31 -31.19
N LEU A 168 -8.17 4.12 -29.91
CA LEU A 168 -6.83 4.44 -29.42
C LEU A 168 -5.83 3.32 -29.70
N CYS A 169 -4.63 3.69 -30.12
CA CYS A 169 -3.46 2.80 -30.15
C CYS A 169 -2.62 3.09 -28.90
N VAL A 170 -2.73 2.26 -27.87
CA VAL A 170 -2.04 2.47 -26.59
C VAL A 170 -0.63 1.89 -26.66
N MET A 171 0.37 2.71 -26.34
CA MET A 171 1.79 2.35 -26.42
C MET A 171 2.55 2.86 -25.18
N PRO A 172 3.58 2.13 -24.71
CA PRO A 172 4.06 0.85 -25.22
C PRO A 172 3.16 -0.33 -24.81
N ARG A 173 3.32 -1.47 -25.48
CA ARG A 173 2.81 -2.76 -24.96
C ARG A 173 3.72 -3.26 -23.84
N PRO A 174 3.21 -4.07 -22.88
CA PRO A 174 4.06 -4.70 -21.88
C PRO A 174 5.12 -5.62 -22.51
N TYR A 175 6.24 -5.78 -21.81
CA TYR A 175 7.27 -6.76 -22.16
C TYR A 175 6.76 -8.19 -21.92
N GLN A 176 6.07 -8.39 -20.78
CA GLN A 176 5.46 -9.64 -20.41
C GLN A 176 4.16 -9.90 -21.18
N GLN A 177 3.94 -11.15 -21.59
CA GLN A 177 2.75 -11.56 -22.32
C GLN A 177 1.80 -12.41 -21.44
N PRO A 178 0.48 -12.18 -21.52
CA PRO A 178 -0.20 -11.09 -22.24
C PRO A 178 -0.04 -9.71 -21.57
N HIS A 179 0.36 -9.68 -20.31
CA HIS A 179 0.59 -8.47 -19.51
C HIS A 179 1.46 -8.81 -18.29
N PRO A 180 1.93 -7.82 -17.49
CA PRO A 180 2.62 -8.09 -16.24
C PRO A 180 1.71 -8.83 -15.26
N PRO A 181 2.23 -9.61 -14.29
CA PRO A 181 1.41 -10.40 -13.39
C PRO A 181 0.61 -9.47 -12.50
N ILE A 182 -0.72 -9.62 -12.51
CA ILE A 182 -1.62 -8.77 -11.74
C ILE A 182 -1.91 -9.43 -10.40
N ARG A 183 -1.89 -8.63 -9.33
CA ARG A 183 -2.34 -9.06 -8.00
C ARG A 183 -3.33 -8.05 -7.43
N VAL A 184 -4.41 -8.52 -6.84
CA VAL A 184 -5.44 -7.62 -6.31
C VAL A 184 -5.41 -7.63 -4.79
N ALA A 185 -5.41 -6.44 -4.17
CA ALA A 185 -5.45 -6.31 -2.72
C ALA A 185 -6.84 -6.53 -2.14
N ALA A 186 -6.91 -7.34 -1.06
CA ALA A 186 -8.10 -7.46 -0.20
C ALA A 186 -7.81 -6.99 1.22
N THR A 187 -8.67 -6.09 1.70
CA THR A 187 -8.64 -5.54 3.07
C THR A 187 -9.98 -5.65 3.78
N THR A 188 -11.01 -6.22 3.14
CA THR A 188 -12.33 -6.46 3.75
C THR A 188 -12.82 -7.87 3.42
N PRO A 189 -13.61 -8.52 4.30
CA PRO A 189 -14.08 -9.90 4.05
C PRO A 189 -14.77 -10.09 2.69
N ASP A 190 -15.53 -9.10 2.23
CA ASP A 190 -16.26 -9.16 0.96
C ASP A 190 -15.36 -9.08 -0.29
N THR A 191 -14.13 -8.54 -0.17
CA THR A 191 -13.21 -8.45 -1.31
C THR A 191 -12.57 -9.79 -1.67
N PHE A 192 -12.42 -10.71 -0.71
CA PHE A 192 -11.83 -12.03 -0.96
C PHE A 192 -12.61 -12.87 -1.97
N PRO A 193 -13.92 -13.15 -1.80
CA PRO A 193 -14.67 -13.94 -2.76
C PRO A 193 -14.84 -13.21 -4.10
N MET A 194 -14.85 -11.87 -4.11
CA MET A 194 -14.87 -11.09 -5.35
C MET A 194 -13.62 -11.36 -6.20
N ILE A 195 -12.42 -11.24 -5.61
CA ILE A 195 -11.16 -11.48 -6.31
C ILE A 195 -11.05 -12.95 -6.73
N GLY A 196 -11.55 -13.87 -5.91
CA GLY A 196 -11.64 -15.30 -6.24
C GLY A 196 -12.44 -15.53 -7.52
N ARG A 197 -13.64 -14.94 -7.64
CA ARG A 197 -14.45 -15.01 -8.86
C ARG A 197 -13.76 -14.42 -10.09
N MET A 198 -12.99 -13.34 -9.91
CA MET A 198 -12.26 -12.68 -11.00
C MET A 198 -11.03 -13.47 -11.49
N GLY A 199 -10.56 -14.47 -10.73
CA GLY A 199 -9.41 -15.28 -11.13
C GLY A 199 -8.05 -14.59 -10.96
N TYR A 200 -7.96 -13.57 -10.09
CA TYR A 200 -6.68 -12.89 -9.82
C TYR A 200 -5.96 -13.43 -8.58
N PRO A 201 -4.62 -13.56 -8.62
CA PRO A 201 -3.81 -13.70 -7.43
C PRO A 201 -4.10 -12.61 -6.39
N LEU A 202 -4.03 -13.00 -5.13
CA LEU A 202 -4.40 -12.16 -4.00
C LEU A 202 -3.16 -11.57 -3.32
N VAL A 203 -3.26 -10.32 -2.87
CA VAL A 203 -2.38 -9.78 -1.83
C VAL A 203 -3.22 -9.35 -0.63
N THR A 204 -2.82 -9.77 0.56
CA THR A 204 -3.48 -9.40 1.81
C THR A 204 -2.44 -9.29 2.93
N GLY A 205 -2.86 -8.87 4.11
CA GLY A 205 -1.98 -8.81 5.28
C GLY A 205 -2.78 -8.87 6.57
N LEU A 206 -2.07 -8.84 7.70
CA LEU A 206 -2.66 -8.88 9.04
C LEU A 206 -3.19 -7.52 9.51
N ARG A 207 -3.36 -6.56 8.60
CA ARG A 207 -3.82 -5.22 8.93
C ARG A 207 -5.35 -5.23 9.07
N GLY A 208 -5.83 -5.22 10.32
CA GLY A 208 -7.27 -5.23 10.61
C GLY A 208 -7.88 -6.64 10.64
N PHE A 209 -7.05 -7.68 10.59
CA PHE A 209 -7.45 -9.08 10.75
C PHE A 209 -6.47 -9.78 11.69
N ASP A 210 -6.96 -10.73 12.47
CA ASP A 210 -6.12 -11.75 13.09
C ASP A 210 -5.83 -12.92 12.12
N ILE A 211 -4.95 -13.83 12.54
CA ILE A 211 -4.55 -14.98 11.71
C ILE A 211 -5.75 -15.89 11.37
N PRO A 212 -6.62 -16.28 12.33
CA PRO A 212 -7.85 -17.02 12.03
C PRO A 212 -8.76 -16.34 11.00
N GLU A 213 -8.98 -15.03 11.11
CA GLU A 213 -9.81 -14.25 10.19
C GLU A 213 -9.22 -14.27 8.78
N VAL A 214 -7.91 -14.07 8.63
CA VAL A 214 -7.25 -14.20 7.32
C VAL A 214 -7.42 -15.61 6.76
N ALA A 215 -7.22 -16.66 7.57
CA ALA A 215 -7.41 -18.03 7.12
C ALA A 215 -8.85 -18.30 6.62
N GLN A 216 -9.85 -17.80 7.34
CA GLN A 216 -11.25 -17.92 6.95
C GLN A 216 -11.57 -17.13 5.66
N ASN A 217 -11.00 -15.95 5.50
CA ASN A 217 -11.15 -15.15 4.29
C ASN A 217 -10.45 -15.79 3.08
N LEU A 218 -9.28 -16.40 3.26
CA LEU A 218 -8.58 -17.17 2.22
C LEU A 218 -9.38 -18.40 1.79
N LYS A 219 -10.10 -19.06 2.72
CA LYS A 219 -11.02 -20.15 2.38
C LYS A 219 -12.12 -19.66 1.43
N ARG A 220 -12.76 -18.53 1.76
CA ARG A 220 -13.80 -17.91 0.91
C ARG A 220 -13.28 -17.49 -0.46
N TYR A 221 -12.05 -16.97 -0.54
CA TYR A 221 -11.37 -16.67 -1.80
C TYR A 221 -11.23 -17.92 -2.67
N ARG A 222 -10.72 -19.03 -2.11
CA ARG A 222 -10.51 -20.28 -2.84
C ARG A 222 -11.81 -20.94 -3.26
N GLU A 223 -12.83 -20.95 -2.39
CA GLU A 223 -14.16 -21.44 -2.74
C GLU A 223 -14.72 -20.69 -3.95
N ALA A 224 -14.63 -19.36 -3.96
CA ALA A 224 -15.06 -18.54 -5.08
C ALA A 224 -14.22 -18.74 -6.34
N TRP A 225 -12.90 -18.95 -6.19
CA TRP A 225 -11.98 -19.28 -7.28
C TRP A 225 -12.37 -20.58 -7.98
N HIS A 226 -12.59 -21.65 -7.22
CA HIS A 226 -13.00 -22.94 -7.76
C HIS A 226 -14.43 -22.90 -8.33
N ALA A 227 -15.36 -22.23 -7.66
CA ALA A 227 -16.74 -22.10 -8.16
C ALA A 227 -16.83 -21.35 -9.50
N ALA A 228 -15.89 -20.44 -9.76
CA ALA A 228 -15.77 -19.74 -11.05
C ALA A 228 -15.01 -20.55 -12.12
N GLY A 229 -14.53 -21.76 -11.80
CA GLY A 229 -13.85 -22.66 -12.74
C GLY A 229 -12.37 -22.37 -12.96
N HIS A 230 -11.74 -21.54 -12.12
CA HIS A 230 -10.32 -21.22 -12.26
C HIS A 230 -9.43 -22.39 -11.83
N ALA A 231 -8.34 -22.63 -12.57
CA ALA A 231 -7.41 -23.71 -12.29
C ALA A 231 -6.56 -23.45 -11.03
N GLY A 232 -6.14 -24.51 -10.34
CA GLY A 232 -5.32 -24.41 -9.13
C GLY A 232 -6.05 -23.72 -7.97
N ASN A 233 -5.28 -23.17 -7.02
CA ASN A 233 -5.82 -22.62 -5.75
C ASN A 233 -5.69 -21.09 -5.62
N GLY A 234 -5.30 -20.40 -6.70
CA GLY A 234 -4.91 -18.98 -6.66
C GLY A 234 -3.62 -18.74 -5.87
N ASN A 235 -2.74 -17.88 -6.40
CA ASN A 235 -1.52 -17.51 -5.68
C ASN A 235 -1.81 -16.38 -4.68
N VAL A 236 -1.25 -16.47 -3.46
CA VAL A 236 -1.52 -15.51 -2.38
C VAL A 236 -0.22 -14.98 -1.80
N TYR A 237 -0.08 -13.66 -1.75
CA TYR A 237 0.96 -12.97 -0.98
C TYR A 237 0.38 -12.44 0.32
N ILE A 238 1.06 -12.75 1.43
CA ILE A 238 0.67 -12.31 2.77
C ILE A 238 1.75 -11.36 3.29
N ARG A 239 1.35 -10.12 3.57
CA ARG A 239 2.19 -9.14 4.26
C ARG A 239 2.14 -9.39 5.76
N ILE A 240 3.31 -9.63 6.34
CA ILE A 240 3.50 -9.83 7.78
C ILE A 240 4.52 -8.80 8.27
N PRO A 241 4.24 -8.05 9.36
CA PRO A 241 5.26 -7.23 10.00
C PRO A 241 6.30 -8.13 10.65
N VAL A 242 7.58 -7.95 10.30
CA VAL A 242 8.69 -8.71 10.84
C VAL A 242 9.63 -7.77 11.58
N TYR A 243 10.00 -8.14 12.80
CA TYR A 243 11.01 -7.45 13.60
C TYR A 243 12.10 -8.47 13.91
N VAL A 244 13.30 -8.22 13.42
CA VAL A 244 14.48 -9.04 13.69
C VAL A 244 15.39 -8.26 14.63
N ALA A 245 15.75 -8.88 15.74
CA ALA A 245 16.70 -8.32 16.70
C ALA A 245 17.63 -9.44 17.18
N ALA A 246 18.76 -9.07 17.77
CA ALA A 246 19.70 -10.05 18.31
C ALA A 246 19.11 -10.87 19.46
N THR A 247 18.08 -10.35 20.15
CA THR A 247 17.36 -11.03 21.23
C THR A 247 15.86 -10.78 21.16
N ASP A 248 15.06 -11.74 21.64
CA ASP A 248 13.59 -11.63 21.68
C ASP A 248 13.12 -10.42 22.49
N VAL A 249 13.84 -10.08 23.56
CA VAL A 249 13.54 -8.92 24.41
C VAL A 249 13.68 -7.60 23.64
N GLN A 250 14.67 -7.50 22.74
CA GLN A 250 14.83 -6.34 21.86
C GLN A 250 13.78 -6.33 20.74
N GLY A 251 13.42 -7.50 20.21
CA GLY A 251 12.37 -7.64 19.22
C GLY A 251 11.00 -7.19 19.74
N GLN A 252 10.67 -7.55 20.99
CA GLN A 252 9.39 -7.18 21.62
C GLN A 252 9.30 -5.70 22.03
N ARG A 253 10.44 -5.04 22.30
CA ARG A 253 10.51 -3.61 22.65
C ARG A 253 10.50 -2.67 21.45
N SER A 254 10.64 -3.20 20.24
CA SER A 254 10.51 -2.40 19.01
C SER A 254 9.06 -1.92 18.84
N PRO A 255 8.83 -0.66 18.42
CA PRO A 255 7.49 -0.09 18.39
C PRO A 255 6.58 -0.90 17.45
N ARG A 256 5.55 -1.54 18.03
CA ARG A 256 4.46 -2.18 17.29
C ARG A 256 3.56 -1.08 16.71
N PRO A 257 3.12 -1.15 15.44
CA PRO A 257 2.07 -0.27 14.96
C PRO A 257 0.81 -0.47 15.81
N ALA A 258 0.14 0.62 16.16
CA ALA A 258 -1.11 0.56 16.90
C ALA A 258 -2.16 -0.27 16.11
N PRO A 259 -2.96 -1.11 16.77
CA PRO A 259 -4.02 -1.86 16.10
C PRO A 259 -5.06 -0.89 15.50
N CYS A 260 -5.39 -1.09 14.22
CA CYS A 260 -6.49 -0.36 13.56
C CYS A 260 -7.83 -0.78 14.19
N VAL A 261 -8.59 0.19 14.69
CA VAL A 261 -9.91 -0.06 15.30
C VAL A 261 -10.98 -0.18 14.20
N PRO A 262 -11.87 -1.18 14.22
CA PRO A 262 -12.93 -1.34 13.23
C PRO A 262 -13.89 -0.14 13.19
N ILE A 263 -14.29 0.26 11.98
CA ILE A 263 -15.19 1.39 11.68
C ILE A 263 -16.57 1.26 12.36
N GLY A 264 -16.97 0.06 12.80
CA GLY A 264 -18.28 -0.21 13.41
C GLY A 264 -18.43 0.07 14.91
N ALA A 265 -17.35 0.44 15.63
CA ALA A 265 -17.35 0.50 17.09
C ALA A 265 -17.39 1.93 17.70
N TRP A 266 -17.95 2.92 16.99
CA TRP A 266 -18.02 4.30 17.50
C TRP A 266 -19.43 4.66 18.01
N PRO A 267 -19.58 5.16 19.26
CA PRO A 267 -20.84 5.74 19.72
C PRO A 267 -21.15 7.02 18.92
N ARG A 268 -22.43 7.18 18.51
CA ARG A 268 -22.94 8.26 17.64
C ARG A 268 -22.86 9.69 18.23
N THR A 269 -22.27 9.88 19.41
CA THR A 269 -22.16 11.19 20.05
C THR A 269 -20.79 11.35 20.70
N LEU A 270 -19.95 12.22 20.14
CA LEU A 270 -18.72 12.69 20.78
C LEU A 270 -19.08 13.83 21.75
N PRO A 271 -18.62 13.81 23.03
CA PRO A 271 -18.77 14.96 23.89
C PRO A 271 -17.83 16.09 23.46
N ALA A 272 -18.31 17.33 23.55
CA ALA A 272 -17.59 18.54 23.16
C ALA A 272 -16.24 18.70 23.90
N PRO A 273 -15.22 19.31 23.27
CA PRO A 273 -13.88 19.41 23.85
C PRO A 273 -13.86 20.34 25.06
N ARG A 274 -13.45 19.81 26.22
CA ARG A 274 -13.14 20.63 27.40
C ARG A 274 -11.80 21.36 27.18
N ARG A 275 -11.79 22.68 27.32
CA ARG A 275 -10.58 23.52 27.35
C ARG A 275 -9.69 23.10 28.53
N ALA A 276 -8.44 22.77 28.24
CA ALA A 276 -7.42 22.56 29.27
C ALA A 276 -7.03 23.89 29.91
N VAL A 277 -7.24 24.00 31.23
CA VAL A 277 -6.75 25.10 32.06
C VAL A 277 -5.31 24.76 32.47
N VAL A 278 -4.35 25.60 32.09
CA VAL A 278 -2.96 25.53 32.54
C VAL A 278 -2.87 26.06 33.98
N ARG A 279 -2.34 25.27 34.92
CA ARG A 279 -1.98 25.74 36.27
C ARG A 279 -0.47 26.03 36.32
N PRO A 280 -0.01 27.14 36.94
CA PRO A 280 1.42 27.42 37.08
C PRO A 280 2.06 26.56 38.18
N SER A 281 3.24 26.01 37.89
CA SER A 281 4.08 25.24 38.81
C SER A 281 4.72 26.13 39.89
N GLN A 282 4.64 25.68 41.15
CA GLN A 282 5.33 26.27 42.29
C GLN A 282 6.86 26.19 42.13
N LYS A 283 7.53 27.34 42.34
CA LYS A 283 8.96 27.45 42.62
C LYS A 283 9.16 27.42 44.14
N SER A 284 9.87 26.42 44.67
CA SER A 284 10.72 26.55 45.87
C SER A 284 11.37 25.22 46.28
N ALA A 285 12.68 25.10 46.11
CA ALA A 285 13.59 24.38 47.01
C ALA A 285 15.03 24.63 46.53
N TRP A 286 15.99 24.56 47.44
CA TRP A 286 17.42 24.94 47.33
C TRP A 286 17.74 26.39 47.73
N ARG A 287 17.58 26.66 49.03
CA ARG A 287 18.53 27.48 49.80
C ARG A 287 19.54 26.52 50.44
N GLY A 288 20.82 26.84 50.29
CA GLY A 288 21.93 26.06 50.81
C GLY A 288 22.03 26.10 52.34
N ALA A 289 22.61 25.03 52.87
CA ALA A 289 23.15 24.97 54.21
C ALA A 289 24.59 24.43 54.10
N SER A 290 25.57 25.32 54.29
CA SER A 290 26.93 24.97 54.71
C SER A 290 27.20 25.75 55.99
N ALA A 291 27.30 25.03 57.10
CA ALA A 291 27.74 25.55 58.38
C ALA A 291 29.24 25.26 58.54
N SER A 292 30.04 26.24 58.99
CA SER A 292 30.77 26.17 60.28
C SER A 292 31.84 27.26 60.41
N ALA A 293 31.78 28.02 61.51
CA ALA A 293 32.85 28.44 62.44
C ALA A 293 34.22 28.84 61.84
N ARG A 294 34.72 30.06 62.08
CA ARG A 294 35.15 30.66 63.35
C ARG A 294 35.30 32.16 63.21
#